data_AF-A0A2N8TS90-F1
#
_entry.id   AF-A0A2N8TS90-F1
#
_cell.length_a   1.000
_cell.length_b   1.000
_cell.length_c   1.000
_cell.angle_alpha   90.00
_cell.angle_beta   90.00
_cell.angle_gamma   90.00
#
_symmetry.space_group_name_H-M   'P 1'
#
loop_
_entity.id
_entity.type
_entity.pdbx_description
1 polymer ?
#
loop_
_entity_poly.entity_id
_entity_poly.type
_entity_poly.pdbx_seq_one_letter_code
_entity_poly.pdbx_strand_id
1 'polypeptide(L)'
;MPALVSLALDKGLDLLGTALGQWLPVVLLVAAAAGTWLFRRSRGTQPEPPRIRHFTLLRTEAADGTPVRYETTRPTGTKITPWVDGRQRLYELTDVQLEDGTYAAEPLDHF
;
A
#
# COMPACT_ATOMS: atom_id res chain seq x y z
N MET A 1 54.54 16.50 -32.86
CA MET A 1 53.15 16.09 -33.14
C MET A 1 52.36 15.82 -31.85
N PRO A 2 51.98 16.84 -31.04
CA PRO A 2 51.20 16.64 -29.81
C PRO A 2 49.68 16.88 -29.98
N ALA A 3 49.25 17.51 -31.09
CA ALA A 3 47.87 17.97 -31.27
C ALA A 3 46.82 16.85 -31.41
N LEU A 4 47.22 15.66 -31.89
CA LEU A 4 46.29 14.54 -32.10
C LEU A 4 45.90 13.84 -30.79
N VAL A 5 46.78 13.85 -29.77
CA VAL A 5 46.50 13.24 -28.46
C VAL A 5 45.50 14.06 -27.67
N SER A 6 45.59 15.40 -27.70
CA SER A 6 44.64 16.28 -27.02
C SER A 6 43.24 16.20 -27.61
N LEU A 7 43.10 16.12 -28.94
CA LEU A 7 41.78 16.07 -29.59
C LEU A 7 41.04 14.74 -29.35
N ALA A 8 41.78 13.63 -29.21
CA ALA A 8 41.20 12.33 -28.90
C ALA A 8 40.74 12.26 -27.42
N LEU A 9 41.47 12.89 -26.50
CA LEU A 9 41.14 12.93 -25.09
C LEU A 9 39.91 13.83 -24.81
N ASP A 10 39.84 14.97 -25.49
CA ASP A 10 38.72 15.93 -25.39
C ASP A 10 37.40 15.31 -25.85
N LYS A 11 37.41 14.64 -27.02
CA LYS A 11 36.24 13.89 -27.53
C LYS A 11 35.83 12.71 -26.63
N GLY A 12 36.80 12.05 -25.98
CA GLY A 12 36.53 10.96 -25.05
C GLY A 12 35.78 11.44 -23.80
N LEU A 13 36.14 12.62 -23.28
CA LEU A 13 35.47 13.23 -22.13
C LEU A 13 34.05 13.70 -22.46
N ASP A 14 33.87 14.31 -23.64
CA ASP A 14 32.55 14.75 -24.11
C ASP A 14 31.58 13.58 -24.30
N LEU A 15 32.05 12.46 -24.84
CA LEU A 15 31.26 11.23 -25.00
C LEU A 15 30.93 10.57 -23.65
N LEU A 16 31.85 10.62 -22.69
CA LEU A 16 31.59 10.12 -21.34
C LEU A 16 30.56 11.00 -20.61
N GLY A 17 30.67 12.32 -20.76
CA GLY A 17 29.74 13.31 -20.20
C GLY A 17 28.34 13.23 -20.79
N THR A 18 28.22 13.01 -22.12
CA THR A 18 26.92 12.78 -22.78
C THR A 18 26.33 11.42 -22.41
N ALA A 19 27.13 10.35 -22.35
CA ALA A 19 26.65 9.04 -21.92
C ALA A 19 26.13 9.09 -20.47
N LEU A 20 26.92 9.61 -19.52
CA LEU A 20 26.50 9.70 -18.12
C LEU A 20 25.32 10.67 -17.91
N GLY A 21 25.28 11.79 -18.65
CA GLY A 21 24.19 12.76 -18.60
C GLY A 21 22.88 12.28 -19.23
N GLN A 22 22.93 11.40 -20.23
CA GLN A 22 21.75 10.94 -20.96
C GLN A 22 20.95 9.87 -20.21
N TRP A 23 21.60 9.05 -19.38
CA TRP A 23 20.90 8.06 -18.55
C TRP A 23 20.32 8.67 -17.27
N LEU A 24 20.84 9.81 -16.83
CA LEU A 24 20.36 10.57 -15.67
C LEU A 24 18.84 10.86 -15.71
N PRO A 25 18.27 11.44 -16.78
CA PRO A 25 16.82 11.67 -16.84
C PRO A 25 16.01 10.38 -16.85
N VAL A 26 16.52 9.31 -17.46
CA VAL A 26 15.85 8.00 -17.49
C VAL A 26 15.76 7.41 -16.08
N VAL A 27 16.87 7.43 -15.34
CA VAL A 27 16.91 6.97 -13.94
C VAL A 27 15.98 7.81 -13.06
N LEU A 28 15.97 9.13 -13.25
CA LEU A 28 15.10 10.04 -12.50
C LEU A 28 13.61 9.77 -12.78
N LEU A 29 13.27 9.45 -14.03
CA LEU A 29 11.89 9.15 -14.43
C LEU A 29 11.44 7.78 -13.91
N VAL A 30 12.30 6.76 -13.93
CA VAL A 30 12.04 5.45 -13.33
C VAL A 30 11.88 5.57 -11.81
N ALA A 31 12.77 6.31 -11.14
CA ALA A 31 12.69 6.55 -9.70
C ALA A 31 11.43 7.34 -9.31
N ALA A 32 11.05 8.34 -10.11
CA ALA A 32 9.83 9.10 -9.91
C ALA A 32 8.59 8.20 -10.08
N ALA A 33 8.54 7.38 -11.13
CA ALA A 33 7.44 6.45 -11.40
C ALA A 33 7.28 5.42 -10.26
N ALA A 34 8.38 4.79 -9.85
CA ALA A 34 8.42 3.87 -8.72
C ALA A 34 7.99 4.56 -7.41
N GLY A 35 8.49 5.78 -7.19
CA GLY A 35 8.11 6.63 -6.06
C GLY A 35 6.62 6.92 -6.04
N THR A 36 6.02 7.35 -7.15
CA THR A 36 4.56 7.55 -7.25
C THR A 36 3.77 6.27 -7.05
N TRP A 37 4.23 5.13 -7.56
CA TRP A 37 3.53 3.86 -7.37
C TRP A 37 3.54 3.43 -5.90
N LEU A 38 4.69 3.51 -5.24
CA LEU A 38 4.81 3.29 -3.80
C LEU A 38 4.00 4.30 -2.99
N PHE A 39 4.07 5.59 -3.32
CA PHE A 39 3.29 6.63 -2.64
C PHE A 39 1.79 6.42 -2.79
N ARG A 40 1.31 6.01 -3.98
CA ARG A 40 -0.10 5.71 -4.20
C ARG A 40 -0.54 4.46 -3.44
N ARG A 41 0.31 3.44 -3.37
CA ARG A 41 0.06 2.25 -2.52
C ARG A 41 -0.02 2.62 -1.05
N SER A 42 0.81 3.56 -0.59
CA SER A 42 0.82 4.04 0.80
C SER A 42 -0.27 5.08 1.11
N ARG A 43 -0.80 5.79 0.11
CA ARG A 43 -1.85 6.82 0.24
C ARG A 43 -3.28 6.29 0.10
N GLY A 44 -3.49 4.98 0.04
CA GLY A 44 -4.83 4.39 0.13
C GLY A 44 -5.59 4.75 1.40
N THR A 45 -4.92 5.33 2.40
CA THR A 45 -5.49 5.80 3.65
C THR A 45 -5.02 7.23 3.91
N GLN A 46 -5.84 8.20 3.49
CA GLN A 46 -5.81 9.51 4.14
C GLN A 46 -5.99 9.26 5.64
N PRO A 47 -5.11 9.78 6.52
CA PRO A 47 -5.23 9.54 7.95
C PRO A 47 -6.46 10.29 8.46
N GLU A 48 -7.61 9.64 8.41
CA GLU A 48 -8.76 10.04 9.20
C GLU A 48 -8.33 9.95 10.67
N PRO A 49 -8.66 10.95 11.51
CA PRO A 49 -8.32 10.87 12.93
C PRO A 49 -8.81 9.54 13.50
N PRO A 50 -8.00 8.84 14.32
CA PRO A 50 -8.35 7.52 14.83
C PRO A 50 -9.62 7.62 15.67
N ARG A 51 -10.74 7.18 15.08
CA ARG A 51 -12.05 7.08 15.73
C ARG A 51 -12.31 5.61 15.97
N ILE A 52 -12.81 5.28 17.15
CA ILE A 52 -13.25 3.92 17.45
C ILE A 52 -14.47 3.65 16.56
N ARG A 53 -14.38 2.58 15.76
CA ARG A 53 -15.46 2.08 14.91
C ARG A 53 -15.80 0.66 15.35
N HIS A 54 -17.10 0.33 15.26
CA HIS A 54 -17.61 -0.99 15.56
C HIS A 54 -17.87 -1.71 14.24
N PHE A 55 -17.29 -2.89 14.09
CA PHE A 55 -17.46 -3.74 12.93
C PHE A 55 -18.18 -5.02 13.31
N THR A 56 -19.06 -5.51 12.44
CA THR A 56 -19.68 -6.84 12.56
C THR A 56 -18.93 -7.80 11.62
N LEU A 57 -18.36 -8.84 12.19
CA LEU A 57 -17.67 -9.90 11.44
C LEU A 57 -18.72 -10.74 10.71
N LEU A 58 -18.82 -10.54 9.41
CA LEU A 58 -19.85 -11.22 8.62
C LEU A 58 -19.61 -12.74 8.60
N ARG A 59 -20.72 -13.48 8.53
CA ARG A 59 -20.74 -14.96 8.50
C ARG A 59 -20.01 -15.59 9.70
N THR A 60 -20.05 -14.88 10.82
CA THR A 60 -19.37 -15.23 12.05
C THR A 60 -20.29 -14.89 13.20
N GLU A 61 -20.71 -15.93 13.90
CA GLU A 61 -21.63 -15.85 15.03
C GLU A 61 -20.92 -16.42 16.25
N ALA A 62 -21.16 -15.81 17.41
CA ALA A 62 -20.72 -16.36 18.67
C ALA A 62 -21.51 -17.64 19.00
N ALA A 63 -21.10 -18.36 20.04
CA ALA A 63 -21.74 -19.60 20.47
C ALA A 63 -23.25 -19.46 20.80
N ASP A 64 -23.72 -18.24 21.07
CA ASP A 64 -25.12 -17.89 21.35
C ASP A 64 -25.93 -17.52 20.08
N GLY A 65 -25.31 -17.58 18.90
CA GLY A 65 -25.91 -17.20 17.62
C GLY A 65 -25.91 -15.69 17.35
N THR A 66 -25.29 -14.87 18.22
CA THR A 66 -25.21 -13.43 17.99
C THR A 66 -24.07 -13.08 17.02
N PRO A 67 -24.23 -12.06 16.16
CA PRO A 67 -23.15 -11.61 15.30
C PRO A 67 -21.94 -11.12 16.10
N VAL A 68 -20.73 -11.55 15.71
CA VAL A 68 -19.51 -11.14 16.42
C VAL A 68 -19.14 -9.71 16.08
N ARG A 69 -18.95 -8.88 17.11
CA ARG A 69 -18.52 -7.48 16.98
C ARG A 69 -17.03 -7.32 17.25
N TYR A 70 -16.40 -6.42 16.51
CA TYR A 70 -14.98 -6.10 16.60
C TYR A 70 -14.77 -4.59 16.60
N GLU A 71 -14.13 -4.08 17.65
CA GLU A 71 -13.84 -2.67 17.82
C GLU A 71 -12.41 -2.34 17.43
N THR A 72 -12.23 -1.32 16.61
CA THR A 72 -10.89 -0.88 16.22
C THR A 72 -10.87 0.57 15.77
N THR A 73 -9.68 1.16 15.84
CA THR A 73 -9.37 2.47 15.27
C THR A 73 -8.74 2.36 13.88
N ARG A 74 -8.54 1.13 13.38
CA ARG A 74 -7.99 0.89 12.05
C ARG A 74 -8.97 1.39 10.98
N PRO A 75 -8.47 1.99 9.89
CA PRO A 75 -9.31 2.45 8.80
C PRO A 75 -9.90 1.27 8.01
N THR A 76 -10.92 1.56 7.21
CA THR A 76 -11.47 0.62 6.22
C THR A 76 -10.42 0.25 5.17
N GLY A 77 -10.59 -0.89 4.51
CA GLY A 77 -9.59 -1.55 3.66
C GLY A 77 -8.47 -2.25 4.45
N THR A 78 -8.48 -2.17 5.78
CA THR A 78 -7.48 -2.86 6.61
C THR A 78 -7.88 -4.31 6.82
N LYS A 79 -6.91 -5.22 6.68
CA LYS A 79 -7.08 -6.63 7.00
C LYS A 79 -6.76 -6.92 8.48
N ILE A 80 -7.60 -7.72 9.12
CA ILE A 80 -7.47 -8.11 10.52
C ILE A 80 -7.60 -9.62 10.68
N THR A 81 -6.94 -10.16 11.70
CA THR A 81 -6.98 -11.60 12.07
C THR A 81 -7.39 -11.76 13.54
N PRO A 82 -8.64 -11.41 13.91
CA PRO A 82 -9.13 -11.60 15.26
C PRO A 82 -9.22 -13.08 15.62
N TRP A 83 -9.10 -13.36 16.91
CA TRP A 83 -9.46 -14.66 17.49
C TRP A 83 -10.96 -14.69 17.70
N VAL A 84 -11.64 -15.64 17.06
CA VAL A 84 -13.08 -15.89 17.22
C VAL A 84 -13.27 -17.38 17.48
N ASP A 85 -13.94 -17.74 18.57
CA ASP A 85 -14.20 -19.12 18.97
C ASP A 85 -12.95 -20.03 18.95
N GLY A 86 -11.82 -19.49 19.41
CA GLY A 86 -10.54 -20.21 19.48
C GLY A 86 -9.83 -20.41 18.14
N ARG A 87 -10.30 -19.77 17.06
CA ARG A 87 -9.65 -19.79 15.74
C ARG A 87 -9.34 -18.37 15.27
N GLN A 88 -8.23 -18.21 14.56
CA GLN A 88 -7.98 -16.98 13.82
C GLN A 88 -8.63 -17.07 12.45
N ARG A 89 -9.28 -15.99 12.03
CA ARG A 89 -9.89 -15.88 10.70
C ARG A 89 -9.58 -14.50 10.12
N LEU A 90 -9.34 -14.43 8.81
CA LEU A 90 -8.98 -13.19 8.15
C LEU A 90 -10.23 -12.43 7.70
N TYR A 91 -10.29 -11.14 8.01
CA TYR A 91 -11.36 -10.24 7.55
C TYR A 91 -10.79 -8.95 6.98
N GLU A 92 -11.55 -8.33 6.09
CA GLU A 92 -11.35 -6.97 5.59
C GLU A 92 -12.38 -6.04 6.21
N LEU A 93 -11.93 -4.98 6.86
CA LEU A 93 -12.78 -3.91 7.38
C LEU A 93 -13.33 -3.10 6.22
N THR A 94 -14.65 -3.03 6.03
CA THR A 94 -15.25 -2.29 4.91
C THR A 94 -15.93 -1.01 5.38
N ASP A 95 -16.25 -0.12 4.44
CA ASP A 95 -17.03 1.09 4.67
C ASP A 95 -18.55 0.87 4.53
N VAL A 96 -18.98 -0.38 4.34
CA VAL A 96 -20.39 -0.76 4.24
C VAL A 96 -21.01 -0.72 5.63
N GLN A 97 -21.99 0.15 5.84
CA GLN A 97 -22.74 0.23 7.10
C GLN A 97 -23.94 -0.71 7.07
N LEU A 98 -24.13 -1.46 8.15
CA LEU A 98 -25.28 -2.34 8.39
C LEU A 98 -26.45 -1.55 9.01
N GLU A 99 -27.64 -2.15 9.01
CA GLU A 99 -28.85 -1.54 9.57
C GLU A 99 -28.72 -1.19 11.05
N ASP A 100 -27.89 -1.91 11.80
CA ASP A 100 -27.62 -1.67 13.23
C ASP A 100 -26.59 -0.55 13.47
N GLY A 101 -26.11 0.10 12.40
CA GLY A 101 -25.16 1.21 12.45
C GLY A 101 -23.69 0.79 12.55
N THR A 102 -23.41 -0.51 12.67
CA THR A 102 -22.03 -1.04 12.61
C THR A 102 -21.53 -1.14 11.17
N TYR A 103 -20.23 -1.22 10.99
CA TYR A 103 -19.62 -1.46 9.68
C TYR A 103 -19.44 -2.96 9.43
N ALA A 104 -19.51 -3.40 8.18
CA ALA A 104 -19.24 -4.79 7.85
C ALA A 104 -17.73 -5.09 7.88
N ALA A 105 -17.38 -6.29 8.32
CA ALA A 105 -16.07 -6.88 8.11
C ALA A 105 -16.24 -8.18 7.32
N GLU A 106 -15.77 -8.18 6.08
CA GLU A 106 -15.94 -9.28 5.13
C GLU A 106 -14.88 -10.36 5.37
N PRO A 107 -15.25 -11.64 5.53
CA PRO A 107 -14.28 -12.71 5.64
C PRO A 107 -13.53 -12.90 4.32
N LEU A 108 -12.20 -13.02 4.39
CA LEU A 108 -11.34 -13.27 3.22
C LEU A 108 -11.05 -14.75 3.00
N ASP A 109 -11.41 -15.59 3.97
CA ASP A 109 -11.24 -17.04 3.90
C ASP A 109 -12.41 -17.63 3.10
N HIS A 110 -12.29 -17.55 1.77
CA HIS A 110 -13.17 -18.16 0.78
C HIS A 110 -12.38 -19.16 -0.06
N PHE A 111 -12.14 -20.36 0.50
CA PHE A 111 -11.79 -21.55 -0.27
C PHE A 111 -12.46 -22.77 0.36
#